data_AF-A0A934DK60-F1
#
_entry.id   AF-A0A934DK60-F1
#
_cell.length_a   1.000
_cell.length_b   1.000
_cell.length_c   1.000
_cell.angle_alpha   90.00
_cell.angle_beta   90.00
_cell.angle_gamma   90.00
#
_symmetry.space_group_name_H-M   'P 1'
#
loop_
_entity.id
_entity.type
_entity.pdbx_description
1 polymer ?
#
loop_
_entity_poly.entity_id
_entity_poly.type
_entity_poly.pdbx_seq_one_letter_code
_entity_poly.pdbx_strand_id
1 'polypeptide(L)'
;MDLASQVRQNCQRSDAEVAGHFSLCGLLLRLRNLYKWEHGLPPWREEDSAPMLEWVSQREDLWLEMLGQGPQDLVLEGQAMDPFDSQTVNQRLLPQGLIYGAGRVGGLLPAFFLGRLEARYELEGLEVLEVGQELGHDILFLPGLCQEGRVFLRREPLGYLLWDKLADPRPSQARFVRLGLEGYGLALEEVLANPSWDLLAPVMQGEMRAVAWHELGEARAGEEATQALQWALTQHPLSEVEHFARGVKDLLADTGDQGRLAHIIAAGARGALGFYPAWLAGFPRLLFPEIDPAVLAFAQGGDWAVIERARRAGGQRARQALERLLSFTREEGPAEQTRARLRQEVIQPLTACRARRPGQG
;
A
#
# COMPACT_ATOMS: atom_id res chain seq x y z
N MET A 1 26.19 -16.68 7.87
CA MET A 1 25.47 -15.76 6.97
C MET A 1 25.11 -14.54 7.78
N ASP A 2 25.34 -13.32 7.29
CA ASP A 2 24.90 -12.12 8.03
C ASP A 2 23.37 -12.01 8.03
N LEU A 3 22.81 -11.17 8.92
CA LEU A 3 21.36 -11.01 9.05
C LEU A 3 20.73 -10.47 7.76
N ALA A 4 21.35 -9.50 7.10
CA ALA A 4 20.79 -8.88 5.90
C ALA A 4 20.62 -9.91 4.77
N SER A 5 21.57 -10.83 4.62
CA SER A 5 21.49 -11.95 3.69
C SER A 5 20.38 -12.94 4.06
N GLN A 6 20.16 -13.21 5.34
CA GLN A 6 19.06 -14.08 5.79
C GLN A 6 17.70 -13.43 5.49
N VAL A 7 17.54 -12.14 5.79
CA VAL A 7 16.32 -11.40 5.49
C VAL A 7 16.07 -11.32 3.98
N ARG A 8 17.11 -11.03 3.17
CA ARG A 8 16.99 -11.05 1.70
C ARG A 8 16.51 -12.39 1.16
N GLN A 9 16.97 -13.51 1.72
CA GLN A 9 16.47 -14.83 1.32
C GLN A 9 15.00 -15.01 1.66
N ASN A 10 14.55 -14.54 2.83
CA ASN A 10 13.14 -14.56 3.17
C ASN A 10 12.31 -13.61 2.28
N CYS A 11 12.83 -12.44 1.89
CA CYS A 11 12.22 -11.58 0.87
C CYS A 11 12.09 -12.32 -0.46
N GLN A 12 13.14 -12.99 -0.94
CA GLN A 12 13.10 -13.74 -2.21
C GLN A 12 12.09 -14.90 -2.19
N ARG A 13 11.97 -15.61 -1.06
CA ARG A 13 10.96 -16.66 -0.86
C ARG A 13 9.54 -16.11 -0.88
N SER A 14 9.35 -15.00 -0.17
CA SER A 14 8.09 -14.25 -0.18
C SER A 14 7.74 -13.78 -1.59
N ASP A 15 8.69 -13.17 -2.30
CA ASP A 15 8.50 -12.68 -3.66
C ASP A 15 8.12 -13.82 -4.62
N ALA A 16 8.73 -15.00 -4.50
CA ALA A 16 8.39 -16.18 -5.30
C ALA A 16 6.92 -16.60 -5.13
N GLU A 17 6.40 -16.51 -3.91
CA GLU A 17 5.00 -16.81 -3.60
C GLU A 17 4.06 -15.70 -4.12
N VAL A 18 4.47 -14.44 -3.98
CA VAL A 18 3.68 -13.26 -4.35
C VAL A 18 3.62 -13.05 -5.87
N ALA A 19 4.71 -13.29 -6.59
CA ALA A 19 4.86 -12.91 -8.00
C ALA A 19 3.80 -13.53 -8.91
N GLY A 20 3.38 -14.78 -8.64
CA GLY A 20 2.35 -15.48 -9.38
C GLY A 20 0.95 -14.86 -9.29
N HIS A 21 0.72 -13.91 -8.38
CA HIS A 21 -0.56 -13.24 -8.18
C HIS A 21 -0.68 -11.91 -8.94
N PHE A 22 0.39 -11.43 -9.56
CA PHE A 22 0.33 -10.23 -10.39
C PHE A 22 -0.10 -10.56 -11.82
N SER A 23 -0.80 -9.62 -12.46
CA SER A 23 -0.92 -9.64 -13.94
C SER A 23 0.48 -9.49 -14.56
N LEU A 24 0.69 -10.06 -15.74
CA LEU A 24 1.99 -9.99 -16.45
C LEU A 24 2.56 -8.55 -16.54
N CYS A 25 1.76 -7.58 -16.99
CA CYS A 25 2.21 -6.19 -17.06
C CYS A 25 2.57 -5.61 -15.69
N GLY A 26 1.79 -5.94 -14.66
CA GLY A 26 2.05 -5.53 -13.28
C GLY A 26 3.33 -6.15 -12.71
N LEU A 27 3.60 -7.41 -13.02
CA LEU A 27 4.83 -8.11 -12.61
C LEU A 27 6.06 -7.47 -13.25
N LEU A 28 6.03 -7.21 -14.56
CA LEU A 28 7.16 -6.61 -15.29
C LEU A 28 7.53 -5.22 -14.77
N LEU A 29 6.53 -4.36 -14.47
CA LEU A 29 6.78 -3.05 -13.88
C LEU A 29 7.46 -3.16 -12.50
N ARG A 30 7.00 -4.09 -11.67
CA ARG A 30 7.58 -4.33 -10.34
C ARG A 30 8.99 -4.91 -10.42
N LEU A 31 9.24 -5.85 -11.32
CA LEU A 31 10.57 -6.41 -11.57
C LEU A 31 11.58 -5.34 -12.03
N ARG A 32 11.16 -4.44 -12.93
CA ARG A 32 11.99 -3.29 -13.33
C ARG A 32 12.36 -2.41 -12.13
N ASN A 33 11.40 -2.11 -11.26
CA ASN A 33 11.67 -1.29 -10.08
C ASN A 33 12.52 -2.04 -9.06
N LEU A 34 12.33 -3.36 -8.90
CA LEU A 34 13.10 -4.19 -7.98
C LEU A 34 14.55 -4.29 -8.44
N TYR A 35 14.78 -4.45 -9.75
CA TYR A 35 16.12 -4.34 -10.35
C TYR A 35 16.77 -3.01 -9.98
N LYS A 36 16.10 -1.88 -10.25
CA LYS A 36 16.64 -0.55 -9.94
C LYS A 36 16.96 -0.41 -8.44
N TRP A 37 16.08 -0.90 -7.57
CA TRP A 37 16.24 -0.83 -6.13
C TRP A 37 17.42 -1.65 -5.60
N GLU A 38 17.54 -2.91 -6.04
CA GLU A 38 18.66 -3.78 -5.65
C GLU A 38 20.03 -3.25 -6.11
N HIS A 39 20.07 -2.47 -7.19
CA HIS A 39 21.29 -1.87 -7.72
C HIS A 39 21.55 -0.43 -7.22
N GLY A 40 20.72 0.08 -6.30
CA GLY A 40 20.85 1.45 -5.77
C GLY A 40 20.60 2.55 -6.83
N LEU A 41 19.85 2.23 -7.88
CA LEU A 41 19.51 3.15 -8.96
C LEU A 41 18.21 3.90 -8.62
N PRO A 42 18.16 5.23 -8.80
CA PRO A 42 16.93 5.97 -8.55
C PRO A 42 15.84 5.58 -9.58
N PRO A 43 14.55 5.77 -9.25
CA PRO A 43 13.45 5.21 -10.04
C PRO A 43 13.36 5.80 -11.46
N TRP A 44 13.81 7.04 -11.66
CA TRP A 44 13.84 7.73 -12.96
C TRP A 44 15.02 7.35 -13.86
N ARG A 45 15.97 6.56 -13.35
CA ARG A 45 17.11 6.12 -14.15
C ARG A 45 16.65 5.02 -15.10
N GLU A 46 16.67 5.30 -16.39
CA GLU A 46 16.48 4.30 -17.43
C GLU A 46 17.83 3.72 -17.83
N GLU A 47 17.92 2.40 -17.84
CA GLU A 47 19.14 1.64 -18.20
C GLU A 47 18.90 0.84 -19.47
N ASP A 48 19.97 0.30 -20.06
CA ASP A 48 19.86 -0.64 -21.17
C ASP A 48 18.97 -1.83 -20.78
N SER A 49 18.06 -2.20 -21.69
CA SER A 49 17.10 -3.26 -21.41
C SER A 49 17.74 -4.64 -21.32
N ALA A 50 18.88 -4.88 -21.96
CA ALA A 50 19.51 -6.20 -22.01
C ALA A 50 19.98 -6.70 -20.63
N PRO A 51 20.78 -5.95 -19.83
CA PRO A 51 21.14 -6.36 -18.48
C PRO A 51 19.94 -6.58 -17.55
N MET A 52 18.91 -5.74 -17.69
CA MET A 52 17.69 -5.86 -16.88
C MET A 52 16.89 -7.11 -17.25
N LEU A 53 16.73 -7.41 -18.54
CA LEU A 53 16.04 -8.63 -18.99
C LEU A 53 16.80 -9.90 -18.61
N GLU A 54 18.14 -9.88 -18.66
CA GLU A 54 18.96 -10.99 -18.18
C GLU A 54 18.77 -11.20 -16.67
N TRP A 55 18.80 -10.13 -15.88
CA TRP A 55 18.51 -10.20 -14.44
C TRP A 55 17.10 -10.71 -14.15
N VAL A 56 16.10 -10.29 -14.93
CA VAL A 56 14.71 -10.78 -14.81
C VAL A 56 14.65 -12.28 -15.04
N SER A 57 15.29 -12.79 -16.10
CA SER A 57 15.34 -14.23 -16.38
C SER A 57 15.96 -15.01 -15.22
N GLN A 58 17.09 -14.54 -14.69
CA GLN A 58 17.75 -15.17 -13.54
C GLN A 58 16.88 -15.13 -12.27
N ARG A 59 16.15 -14.03 -12.06
CA ARG A 59 15.23 -13.87 -10.93
C ARG A 59 14.04 -14.84 -11.03
N GLU A 60 13.47 -15.00 -12.22
CA GLU A 60 12.38 -15.94 -12.47
C GLU A 60 12.82 -17.38 -12.23
N ASP A 61 13.99 -17.78 -12.72
CA ASP A 61 14.57 -19.11 -12.48
C ASP A 61 14.77 -19.36 -10.97
N LEU A 62 15.33 -18.38 -10.25
CA LEU A 62 15.51 -18.44 -8.80
C LEU A 62 14.17 -18.64 -8.06
N TRP A 63 13.13 -17.89 -8.45
CA TRP A 63 11.82 -18.01 -7.83
C TRP A 63 11.14 -19.35 -8.14
N LEU A 64 11.34 -19.89 -9.34
CA LEU A 64 10.85 -21.22 -9.69
C LEU A 64 11.45 -22.30 -8.77
N GLU A 65 12.73 -22.19 -8.43
CA GLU A 65 13.37 -23.08 -7.48
C GLU A 65 12.84 -22.89 -6.05
N MET A 66 12.51 -21.66 -5.67
CA MET A 66 12.04 -21.30 -4.32
C MET A 66 10.54 -21.50 -4.09
N LEU A 67 9.74 -21.70 -5.13
CA LEU A 67 8.29 -21.86 -5.03
C LEU A 67 7.92 -22.98 -4.04
N GLY A 68 7.01 -22.66 -3.11
CA GLY A 68 6.59 -23.56 -2.05
C GLY A 68 7.58 -23.72 -0.89
N GLN A 69 8.76 -23.10 -0.94
CA GLN A 69 9.69 -23.03 0.18
C GLN A 69 9.27 -21.88 1.11
N GLY A 70 8.77 -22.23 2.29
CA GLY A 70 8.39 -21.25 3.30
C GLY A 70 9.58 -20.43 3.82
N PRO A 71 9.31 -19.30 4.50
CA PRO A 71 10.35 -18.51 5.17
C PRO A 71 11.14 -19.34 6.17
N GLN A 72 12.43 -19.01 6.34
CA GLN A 72 13.34 -19.70 7.24
C GLN A 72 13.62 -18.87 8.50
N ASP A 73 13.95 -19.58 9.59
CA ASP A 73 14.38 -18.98 10.85
C ASP A 73 15.58 -18.05 10.67
N LEU A 74 15.56 -16.95 11.42
CA LEU A 74 16.68 -16.02 11.50
C LEU A 74 17.64 -16.47 12.60
N VAL A 75 18.92 -16.62 12.26
CA VAL A 75 19.99 -16.90 13.21
C VAL A 75 20.63 -15.59 13.65
N LEU A 76 20.35 -15.19 14.89
CA LEU A 76 20.91 -14.02 15.56
C LEU A 76 21.70 -14.46 16.79
N GLU A 77 22.99 -14.12 16.82
CA GLU A 77 23.90 -14.47 17.93
C GLU A 77 23.92 -15.98 18.25
N GLY A 78 23.78 -16.81 17.21
CA GLY A 78 23.76 -18.27 17.33
C GLY A 78 22.41 -18.86 17.78
N GLN A 79 21.37 -18.04 17.96
CA GLN A 79 20.02 -18.49 18.29
C GLN A 79 19.10 -18.38 17.06
N ALA A 80 18.38 -19.46 16.77
CA ALA A 80 17.31 -19.44 15.77
C ALA A 80 16.07 -18.72 16.33
N MET A 81 15.44 -17.90 15.50
CA MET A 81 14.25 -17.12 15.83
C MET A 81 13.23 -17.25 14.69
N ASP A 82 11.95 -17.36 15.06
CA ASP A 82 10.86 -17.33 14.09
C ASP A 82 10.93 -16.02 13.28
N PRO A 83 10.92 -16.07 11.94
CA PRO A 83 11.00 -14.86 11.12
C PRO A 83 9.78 -13.93 11.32
N PHE A 84 8.65 -14.41 11.83
CA PHE A 84 7.49 -13.57 12.13
C PHE A 84 7.51 -12.94 13.52
N ASP A 85 8.42 -13.38 14.41
CA ASP A 85 8.62 -12.76 15.73
C ASP A 85 9.46 -11.47 15.60
N SER A 86 8.88 -10.49 14.93
CA SER A 86 9.51 -9.18 14.71
C SER A 86 9.80 -8.46 16.03
N GLN A 87 9.02 -8.71 17.09
CA GLN A 87 9.23 -8.11 18.40
C GLN A 87 10.56 -8.58 19.01
N THR A 88 10.79 -9.89 19.10
CA THR A 88 12.01 -10.42 19.71
C THR A 88 13.23 -10.14 18.84
N VAL A 89 13.09 -10.19 17.51
CA VAL A 89 14.16 -9.78 16.59
C VAL A 89 14.53 -8.31 16.83
N ASN A 90 13.57 -7.39 16.85
CA ASN A 90 13.83 -5.96 17.01
C ASN A 90 14.43 -5.58 18.37
N GLN A 91 14.18 -6.34 19.44
CA GLN A 91 14.86 -6.11 20.73
C GLN A 91 16.39 -6.16 20.60
N ARG A 92 16.92 -6.94 19.65
CA ARG A 92 18.36 -7.07 19.38
C ARG A 92 18.87 -6.07 18.35
N LEU A 93 18.01 -5.67 17.40
CA LEU A 93 18.39 -4.80 16.27
C LEU A 93 18.30 -3.31 16.57
N LEU A 94 17.32 -2.89 17.37
CA LEU A 94 17.13 -1.48 17.72
C LEU A 94 18.40 -0.83 18.33
N PRO A 95 19.12 -1.48 19.26
CA PRO A 95 20.39 -0.94 19.78
C PRO A 95 21.49 -0.75 18.73
N GLN A 96 21.38 -1.44 17.58
CA GLN A 96 22.33 -1.39 16.47
C GLN A 96 21.91 -0.38 15.40
N GLY A 97 20.81 0.36 15.60
CA GLY A 97 20.26 1.28 14.62
C GLY A 97 19.59 0.58 13.43
N LEU A 98 19.15 -0.66 13.61
CA LEU A 98 18.43 -1.45 12.60
C LEU A 98 17.00 -1.72 13.04
N ILE A 99 16.12 -1.85 12.06
CA ILE A 99 14.72 -2.24 12.26
C ILE A 99 14.32 -3.30 11.25
N TYR A 100 13.65 -4.33 11.75
CA TYR A 100 13.12 -5.45 11.00
C TYR A 100 11.59 -5.44 11.04
N GLY A 101 10.94 -5.76 9.94
CA GLY A 101 9.51 -6.00 9.91
C GLY A 101 9.19 -7.30 9.20
N ALA A 102 8.18 -7.98 9.73
CA ALA A 102 7.71 -9.26 9.22
C ALA A 102 6.21 -9.36 9.44
N GLY A 103 5.46 -9.65 8.39
CA GLY A 103 4.02 -9.73 8.45
C GLY A 103 3.43 -10.56 7.34
N ARG A 104 2.10 -10.55 7.29
CA ARG A 104 1.32 -11.21 6.24
C ARG A 104 0.42 -10.19 5.56
N VAL A 105 0.43 -10.20 4.23
CA VAL A 105 -0.26 -9.25 3.37
C VAL A 105 -1.07 -9.99 2.33
N GLY A 106 -2.12 -9.36 1.80
CA GLY A 106 -3.01 -10.06 0.85
C GLY A 106 -3.48 -11.39 1.44
N GLY A 107 -3.61 -12.43 0.60
CA GLY A 107 -3.98 -13.80 0.99
C GLY A 107 -2.96 -14.53 1.85
N LEU A 108 -2.59 -13.92 2.98
CA LEU A 108 -1.65 -14.39 3.98
C LEU A 108 -0.21 -14.61 3.48
N LEU A 109 0.13 -13.97 2.37
CA LEU A 109 1.45 -14.00 1.77
C LEU A 109 2.45 -13.32 2.71
N PRO A 110 3.62 -13.94 2.97
CA PRO A 110 4.60 -13.36 3.87
C PRO A 110 5.20 -12.09 3.26
N ALA A 111 5.63 -11.15 4.09
CA ALA A 111 6.38 -9.97 3.67
C ALA A 111 7.43 -9.66 4.74
N PHE A 112 8.64 -9.31 4.30
CA PHE A 112 9.78 -9.04 5.17
C PHE A 112 10.56 -7.83 4.69
N PHE A 113 11.11 -7.08 5.62
CA PHE A 113 12.09 -6.04 5.32
C PHE A 113 13.06 -5.86 6.48
N LEU A 114 14.24 -5.33 6.18
CA LEU A 114 15.25 -4.92 7.14
C LEU A 114 15.83 -3.61 6.64
N GLY A 115 15.97 -2.62 7.52
CA GLY A 115 16.57 -1.35 7.15
C GLY A 115 17.21 -0.64 8.34
N ARG A 116 17.82 0.51 8.05
CA ARG A 116 18.31 1.43 9.09
C ARG A 116 17.14 2.15 9.72
N LEU A 117 17.14 2.24 11.05
CA LEU A 117 16.18 3.07 11.77
C LEU A 117 16.59 4.54 11.60
N GLU A 118 15.80 5.30 10.86
CA GLU A 118 16.06 6.72 10.59
C GLU A 118 15.45 7.60 11.69
N ALA A 119 14.19 7.34 12.04
CA ALA A 119 13.48 8.07 13.08
C ALA A 119 12.50 7.17 13.84
N ARG A 120 12.25 7.54 15.09
CA ARG A 120 11.25 6.92 15.97
C ARG A 120 10.51 8.01 16.73
N TYR A 121 9.19 8.03 16.62
CA TYR A 121 8.35 9.01 17.31
C TYR A 121 6.96 8.46 17.59
N GLU A 122 6.20 9.15 18.44
CA GLU A 122 4.80 8.80 18.70
C GLU A 122 3.87 9.66 17.84
N LEU A 123 2.86 9.03 17.23
CA LEU A 123 1.78 9.69 16.51
C LEU A 123 0.45 9.23 17.10
N GLU A 124 -0.13 10.07 17.96
CA GLU A 124 -1.43 9.86 18.58
C GLU A 124 -1.62 8.46 19.21
N GLY A 125 -0.63 8.04 20.00
CA GLY A 125 -0.61 6.76 20.69
C GLY A 125 -0.07 5.57 19.88
N LEU A 126 0.28 5.76 18.61
CA LEU A 126 1.01 4.75 17.83
C LEU A 126 2.50 5.09 17.77
N GLU A 127 3.33 4.05 17.92
CA GLU A 127 4.77 4.18 17.70
C GLU A 127 5.07 4.13 16.20
N VAL A 128 5.65 5.20 15.67
CA VAL A 128 6.06 5.29 14.27
C VAL A 128 7.57 5.07 14.16
N LEU A 129 7.95 4.17 13.25
CA LEU A 129 9.33 3.80 12.94
C LEU A 129 9.59 4.10 11.46
N GLU A 130 10.40 5.11 11.18
CA GLU A 130 10.82 5.43 9.82
C GLU A 130 12.02 4.58 9.43
N VAL A 131 11.86 3.83 8.35
CA VAL A 131 12.89 3.00 7.74
C VAL A 131 13.62 3.81 6.69
N GLY A 132 14.93 4.00 6.92
CA GLY A 132 15.85 4.65 5.98
C GLY A 132 16.31 3.70 4.89
N GLN A 133 17.63 3.59 4.69
CA GLN A 133 18.20 2.65 3.73
C GLN A 133 17.76 1.22 4.03
N GLU A 134 17.13 0.56 3.06
CA GLU A 134 16.75 -0.85 3.18
C GLU A 134 17.91 -1.78 2.79
N LEU A 135 17.98 -2.91 3.48
CA LEU A 135 18.99 -3.97 3.34
C LEU A 135 18.39 -5.26 2.76
N GLY A 136 17.06 -5.34 2.75
CA GLY A 136 16.27 -6.34 2.04
C GLY A 136 15.19 -5.63 1.22
N HIS A 137 15.04 -6.04 -0.04
CA HIS A 137 14.10 -5.46 -0.99
C HIS A 137 13.04 -6.50 -1.32
N ASP A 138 11.78 -6.10 -1.37
CA ASP A 138 10.65 -6.96 -1.69
C ASP A 138 9.87 -6.42 -2.90
N ILE A 139 9.20 -7.32 -3.62
CA ILE A 139 8.45 -6.96 -4.83
C ILE A 139 7.11 -6.26 -4.54
N LEU A 140 6.65 -6.22 -3.29
CA LEU A 140 5.37 -5.60 -2.93
C LEU A 140 5.46 -4.08 -2.90
N PHE A 141 6.63 -3.53 -2.55
CA PHE A 141 6.88 -2.09 -2.40
C PHE A 141 5.90 -1.43 -1.42
N LEU A 142 5.66 -2.04 -0.26
CA LEU A 142 4.74 -1.48 0.73
C LEU A 142 5.36 -0.26 1.43
N PRO A 143 4.77 0.95 1.32
CA PRO A 143 5.31 2.16 1.93
C PRO A 143 4.94 2.30 3.41
N GLY A 144 3.90 1.59 3.85
CA GLY A 144 3.36 1.61 5.20
C GLY A 144 2.97 0.20 5.64
N LEU A 145 3.14 -0.08 6.93
CA LEU A 145 2.62 -1.28 7.57
C LEU A 145 2.30 -1.00 9.04
N CYS A 146 1.07 -1.27 9.44
CA CYS A 146 0.67 -1.28 10.85
C CYS A 146 0.70 -2.69 11.45
N GLN A 147 1.43 -2.89 12.54
CA GLN A 147 1.53 -4.16 13.26
C GLN A 147 1.70 -3.92 14.77
N GLU A 148 0.85 -4.54 15.58
CA GLU A 148 0.98 -4.54 17.06
C GLU A 148 1.14 -3.14 17.69
N GLY A 149 0.40 -2.14 17.19
CA GLY A 149 0.46 -0.76 17.69
C GLY A 149 1.69 0.03 17.20
N ARG A 150 2.47 -0.54 16.27
CA ARG A 150 3.57 0.12 15.57
C ARG A 150 3.22 0.36 14.11
N VAL A 151 3.70 1.48 13.59
CA VAL A 151 3.61 1.84 12.18
C VAL A 151 5.02 1.91 11.61
N PHE A 152 5.30 1.10 10.60
CA PHE A 152 6.54 1.16 9.84
C PHE A 152 6.32 2.01 8.60
N LEU A 153 7.14 3.03 8.41
CA LEU A 153 7.10 3.92 7.24
C LEU A 153 8.36 3.70 6.40
N ARG A 154 8.18 3.24 5.17
CA ARG A 154 9.25 2.81 4.27
C ARG A 154 9.41 3.77 3.12
N ARG A 155 10.45 4.60 3.18
CA ARG A 155 10.66 5.72 2.24
C ARG A 155 11.03 5.26 0.83
N GLU A 156 11.91 4.29 0.71
CA GLU A 156 12.40 3.81 -0.60
C GLU A 156 11.26 3.23 -1.46
N PRO A 157 10.38 2.33 -0.94
CA PRO A 157 9.23 1.85 -1.69
C PRO A 157 8.32 2.95 -2.23
N LEU A 158 7.99 3.94 -1.39
CA LEU A 158 7.14 5.06 -1.80
C LEU A 158 7.76 5.82 -2.97
N GLY A 159 9.08 5.95 -3.01
CA GLY A 159 9.79 6.64 -4.09
C GLY A 159 9.58 5.98 -5.46
N TYR A 160 9.69 4.64 -5.52
CA TYR A 160 9.41 3.89 -6.75
C TYR A 160 7.94 3.98 -7.16
N LEU A 161 7.02 3.80 -6.21
CA LEU A 161 5.58 3.89 -6.49
C LEU A 161 5.16 5.29 -6.94
N LEU A 162 5.73 6.33 -6.34
CA LEU A 162 5.49 7.72 -6.70
C LEU A 162 6.00 7.97 -8.12
N TRP A 163 7.24 7.58 -8.44
CA TRP A 163 7.79 7.79 -9.76
C TRP A 163 6.95 7.12 -10.87
N ASP A 164 6.49 5.89 -10.67
CA ASP A 164 5.60 5.23 -11.62
C ASP A 164 4.31 6.02 -11.85
N LYS A 165 3.76 6.66 -10.80
CA LYS A 165 2.60 7.54 -10.91
C LYS A 165 2.90 8.83 -11.66
N LEU A 166 4.12 9.35 -11.55
CA LEU A 166 4.54 10.59 -12.21
C LEU A 166 4.89 10.38 -13.69
N ALA A 167 5.67 9.34 -13.99
CA ALA A 167 6.21 9.07 -15.31
C ALA A 167 5.15 8.56 -16.29
N ASP A 168 4.23 7.70 -15.83
CA ASP A 168 3.16 7.15 -16.67
C ASP A 168 1.81 7.12 -15.93
N PRO A 169 1.21 8.29 -15.64
CA PRO A 169 -0.09 8.34 -15.01
C PRO A 169 -1.16 7.82 -15.97
N ARG A 170 -2.08 7.00 -15.45
CA ARG A 170 -3.32 6.69 -16.17
C ARG A 170 -4.01 7.99 -16.61
N PRO A 171 -4.60 8.08 -17.82
CA PRO A 171 -5.20 9.34 -18.30
C PRO A 171 -6.26 9.93 -17.35
N SER A 172 -7.03 9.07 -16.69
CA SER A 172 -8.04 9.49 -15.69
C SER A 172 -7.44 10.02 -14.38
N GLN A 173 -6.16 9.76 -14.13
CA GLN A 173 -5.43 10.15 -12.92
C GLN A 173 -4.42 11.29 -13.14
N ALA A 174 -3.97 11.51 -14.38
CA ALA A 174 -2.95 12.52 -14.71
C ALA A 174 -3.26 13.92 -14.16
N ARG A 175 -4.53 14.33 -14.18
CA ARG A 175 -4.96 15.62 -13.60
C ARG A 175 -4.73 15.68 -12.07
N PHE A 176 -4.94 14.58 -11.36
CA PHE A 176 -4.75 14.53 -9.91
C PHE A 176 -3.27 14.50 -9.54
N VAL A 177 -2.44 13.84 -10.36
CA VAL A 177 -0.97 13.93 -10.23
C VAL A 177 -0.48 15.37 -10.36
N ARG A 178 -0.97 16.12 -11.36
CA ARG A 178 -0.64 17.55 -11.50
C ARG A 178 -1.09 18.37 -10.29
N LEU A 179 -2.35 18.22 -9.86
CA LEU A 179 -2.86 18.91 -8.67
C LEU A 179 -2.05 18.58 -7.40
N GLY A 180 -1.60 17.34 -7.26
CA GLY A 180 -0.75 16.91 -6.16
C GLY A 180 0.60 17.61 -6.16
N LEU A 181 1.30 17.61 -7.30
CA LEU A 181 2.58 18.32 -7.45
C LEU A 181 2.44 19.83 -7.25
N GLU A 182 1.40 20.44 -7.83
CA GLU A 182 1.10 21.87 -7.65
C GLU A 182 0.88 22.22 -6.17
N GLY A 183 0.24 21.32 -5.42
CA GLY A 183 0.05 21.44 -3.98
C GLY A 183 1.36 21.39 -3.15
N TYR A 184 2.45 20.89 -3.75
CA TYR A 184 3.81 20.95 -3.21
C TYR A 184 4.68 22.02 -3.89
N GLY A 185 4.12 22.84 -4.79
CA GLY A 185 4.83 23.90 -5.50
C GLY A 185 5.66 23.43 -6.69
N LEU A 186 5.37 22.26 -7.24
CA LEU A 186 6.09 21.66 -8.37
C LEU A 186 5.21 21.53 -9.61
N ALA A 187 5.82 21.64 -10.79
CA ALA A 187 5.18 21.30 -12.07
C ALA A 187 5.60 19.89 -12.50
N LEU A 188 4.68 19.13 -13.10
CA LEU A 188 4.98 17.76 -13.58
C LEU A 188 6.08 17.79 -14.64
N GLU A 189 6.04 18.75 -15.54
CA GLU A 189 6.99 18.90 -16.64
C GLU A 189 8.41 19.16 -16.14
N GLU A 190 8.56 19.95 -15.06
CA GLU A 190 9.86 20.20 -14.41
C GLU A 190 10.41 18.92 -13.77
N VAL A 191 9.55 18.20 -13.04
CA VAL A 191 9.91 16.95 -12.37
C VAL A 191 10.34 15.87 -13.36
N LEU A 192 9.64 15.76 -14.50
CA LEU A 192 10.00 14.78 -15.54
C LEU A 192 11.27 15.16 -16.30
N ALA A 193 11.54 16.46 -16.47
CA ALA A 193 12.72 16.92 -17.19
C ALA A 193 14.01 16.73 -16.37
N ASN A 194 14.00 17.02 -15.08
CA ASN A 194 15.18 16.95 -14.21
C ASN A 194 14.85 16.31 -12.84
N PRO A 195 14.49 15.02 -12.82
CA PRO A 195 14.12 14.35 -11.58
C PRO A 195 15.32 14.21 -10.64
N SER A 196 15.11 14.54 -9.37
CA SER A 196 16.09 14.34 -8.30
C SER A 196 15.39 14.12 -6.97
N TRP A 197 16.10 13.50 -6.02
CA TRP A 197 15.57 13.33 -4.66
C TRP A 197 15.38 14.66 -3.93
N ASP A 198 16.23 15.65 -4.20
CA ASP A 198 16.11 16.99 -3.62
C ASP A 198 14.83 17.69 -4.12
N LEU A 199 14.56 17.62 -5.43
CA LEU A 199 13.34 18.16 -6.02
C LEU A 199 12.08 17.46 -5.46
N LEU A 200 12.13 16.14 -5.30
CA LEU A 200 10.99 15.36 -4.81
C LEU A 200 10.87 15.31 -3.28
N ALA A 201 11.83 15.87 -2.52
CA ALA A 201 11.83 15.78 -1.07
C ALA A 201 10.52 16.29 -0.41
N PRO A 202 9.93 17.43 -0.83
CA PRO A 202 8.66 17.90 -0.26
C PRO A 202 7.50 16.94 -0.54
N VAL A 203 7.45 16.36 -1.74
CA VAL A 203 6.42 15.38 -2.14
C VAL A 203 6.58 14.10 -1.32
N MET A 204 7.79 13.58 -1.21
CA MET A 204 8.09 12.39 -0.41
C MET A 204 7.71 12.58 1.05
N GLN A 205 8.02 13.73 1.66
CA GLN A 205 7.67 14.01 3.04
C GLN A 205 6.15 14.11 3.23
N GLY A 206 5.45 14.81 2.33
CA GLY A 206 4.00 14.98 2.42
C GLY A 206 3.24 13.67 2.18
N GLU A 207 3.62 12.90 1.15
CA GLU A 207 2.99 11.62 0.84
C GLU A 207 3.31 10.57 1.92
N MET A 208 4.52 10.56 2.49
CA MET A 208 4.83 9.66 3.61
C MET A 208 4.01 9.98 4.85
N ARG A 209 3.77 11.27 5.14
CA ARG A 209 2.84 11.67 6.20
C ARG A 209 1.42 11.21 5.90
N ALA A 210 1.01 11.26 4.64
CA ALA A 210 -0.31 10.77 4.23
C ALA A 210 -0.44 9.24 4.34
N VAL A 211 0.65 8.49 4.13
CA VAL A 211 0.73 7.06 4.46
C VAL A 211 0.58 6.87 5.97
N ALA A 212 1.31 7.62 6.80
CA ALA A 212 1.20 7.52 8.26
C ALA A 212 -0.24 7.73 8.76
N TRP A 213 -0.97 8.70 8.20
CA TRP A 213 -2.38 8.91 8.55
C TRP A 213 -3.32 7.80 8.06
N HIS A 214 -2.98 7.10 6.98
CA HIS A 214 -3.69 5.90 6.56
C HIS A 214 -3.50 4.78 7.59
N GLU A 215 -2.25 4.48 7.95
CA GLU A 215 -1.94 3.43 8.94
C GLU A 215 -2.58 3.72 10.31
N LEU A 216 -2.59 5.00 10.72
CA LEU A 216 -3.30 5.45 11.91
C LEU A 216 -4.81 5.19 11.82
N GLY A 217 -5.41 5.48 10.67
CA GLY A 217 -6.81 5.18 10.40
C GLY A 217 -7.09 3.68 10.41
N GLU A 218 -6.18 2.87 9.87
CA GLU A 218 -6.33 1.41 9.83
C GLU A 218 -6.29 0.80 11.23
N ALA A 219 -5.36 1.24 12.07
CA ALA A 219 -5.27 0.84 13.48
C ALA A 219 -6.55 1.17 14.26
N ARG A 220 -7.31 2.18 13.82
CA ARG A 220 -8.54 2.67 14.44
C ARG A 220 -9.82 2.24 13.72
N ALA A 221 -9.73 1.41 12.69
CA ALA A 221 -10.88 0.96 11.90
C ALA A 221 -11.86 0.06 12.70
N GLY A 222 -11.45 -0.41 13.88
CA GLY A 222 -12.29 -1.15 14.83
C GLY A 222 -12.22 -2.68 14.67
N GLU A 223 -12.77 -3.38 15.67
CA GLU A 223 -12.77 -4.85 15.73
C GLU A 223 -13.61 -5.47 14.61
N GLU A 224 -14.74 -4.86 14.27
CA GLU A 224 -15.65 -5.32 13.20
C GLU A 224 -14.96 -5.37 11.83
N ALA A 225 -14.21 -4.31 11.46
CA ALA A 225 -13.46 -4.28 10.20
C ALA A 225 -12.35 -5.35 10.19
N THR A 226 -11.70 -5.55 11.33
CA THR A 226 -10.68 -6.59 11.51
C THR A 226 -11.28 -7.99 11.35
N GLN A 227 -12.43 -8.24 11.98
CA GLN A 227 -13.15 -9.51 11.90
C GLN A 227 -13.57 -9.82 10.45
N ALA A 228 -14.16 -8.85 9.74
CA ALA A 228 -14.59 -9.05 8.36
C ALA A 228 -13.41 -9.38 7.43
N LEU A 229 -12.27 -8.70 7.60
CA LEU A 229 -11.06 -8.98 6.83
C LEU A 229 -10.47 -10.36 7.18
N GLN A 230 -10.39 -10.73 8.46
CA GLN A 230 -9.90 -12.05 8.89
C GLN A 230 -10.78 -13.19 8.36
N TRP A 231 -12.10 -13.02 8.39
CA TRP A 231 -13.03 -13.96 7.77
C TRP A 231 -12.77 -14.10 6.27
N ALA A 232 -12.62 -12.99 5.55
CA ALA A 232 -12.37 -13.01 4.10
C ALA A 232 -11.01 -13.66 3.77
N LEU A 233 -9.97 -13.40 4.56
CA LEU A 233 -8.65 -14.01 4.42
C LEU A 233 -8.65 -15.53 4.64
N THR A 234 -9.45 -16.00 5.61
CA THR A 234 -9.48 -17.42 5.97
C THR A 234 -10.41 -18.23 5.07
N GLN A 235 -11.59 -17.71 4.75
CA GLN A 235 -12.62 -18.42 3.99
C GLN A 235 -12.52 -18.18 2.48
N HIS A 236 -11.94 -17.04 2.08
CA HIS A 236 -11.93 -16.59 0.70
C HIS A 236 -10.57 -15.99 0.25
N PRO A 237 -9.43 -16.63 0.57
CA PRO A 237 -8.11 -16.08 0.24
C PRO A 237 -7.96 -15.82 -1.26
N LEU A 238 -7.29 -14.73 -1.60
CA LEU A 238 -6.93 -14.30 -2.95
C LEU A 238 -8.12 -14.13 -3.91
N SER A 239 -9.32 -13.97 -3.35
CA SER A 239 -10.55 -13.83 -4.11
C SER A 239 -11.01 -12.37 -4.19
N GLU A 240 -11.99 -12.12 -5.06
CA GLU A 240 -12.67 -10.82 -5.13
C GLU A 240 -13.26 -10.40 -3.76
N VAL A 241 -13.71 -11.35 -2.94
CA VAL A 241 -14.26 -11.08 -1.61
C VAL A 241 -13.18 -10.54 -0.67
N GLU A 242 -11.99 -11.15 -0.68
CA GLU A 242 -10.85 -10.64 0.12
C GLU A 242 -10.44 -9.24 -0.35
N HIS A 243 -10.28 -9.06 -1.66
CA HIS A 243 -9.96 -7.75 -2.22
C HIS A 243 -11.01 -6.68 -1.86
N PHE A 244 -12.29 -7.04 -1.84
CA PHE A 244 -13.37 -6.14 -1.44
C PHE A 244 -13.31 -5.83 0.05
N ALA A 245 -13.14 -6.83 0.92
CA ALA A 245 -13.02 -6.62 2.37
C ALA A 245 -11.83 -5.73 2.72
N ARG A 246 -10.67 -5.92 2.08
CA ARG A 246 -9.51 -5.03 2.19
C ARG A 246 -9.85 -3.62 1.75
N GLY A 247 -10.47 -3.48 0.58
CA GLY A 247 -10.89 -2.18 0.07
C GLY A 247 -11.88 -1.43 0.97
N VAL A 248 -12.75 -2.15 1.68
CA VAL A 248 -13.63 -1.57 2.70
C VAL A 248 -12.82 -1.07 3.90
N LYS A 249 -11.88 -1.88 4.40
CA LYS A 249 -10.99 -1.50 5.51
C LYS A 249 -10.13 -0.28 5.16
N ASP A 250 -9.50 -0.27 3.99
CA ASP A 250 -8.69 0.86 3.50
C ASP A 250 -9.53 2.15 3.41
N LEU A 251 -10.77 2.04 2.90
CA LEU A 251 -11.65 3.20 2.78
C LEU A 251 -12.11 3.70 4.16
N LEU A 252 -12.36 2.82 5.13
CA LEU A 252 -12.63 3.21 6.52
C LEU A 252 -11.42 3.92 7.15
N ALA A 253 -10.21 3.42 6.91
CA ALA A 253 -8.97 4.03 7.36
C ALA A 253 -8.79 5.45 6.80
N ASP A 254 -9.17 5.66 5.53
CA ASP A 254 -9.07 6.98 4.92
C ASP A 254 -10.17 7.95 5.35
N THR A 255 -11.40 7.45 5.48
CA THR A 255 -12.60 8.30 5.64
C THR A 255 -13.09 8.43 7.08
N GLY A 256 -12.55 7.67 8.02
CA GLY A 256 -12.86 7.79 9.44
C GLY A 256 -12.59 9.19 9.99
N ASP A 257 -13.17 9.51 11.15
CA ASP A 257 -13.04 10.85 11.76
C ASP A 257 -11.62 11.17 12.23
N GLN A 258 -10.81 10.13 12.43
CA GLN A 258 -9.38 10.21 12.68
C GLN A 258 -8.60 9.50 11.56
N GLY A 259 -9.17 9.42 10.36
CA GLY A 259 -8.56 8.78 9.19
C GLY A 259 -7.70 9.73 8.35
N ARG A 260 -7.14 9.22 7.26
CA ARG A 260 -6.24 9.98 6.36
C ARG A 260 -6.84 11.31 5.89
N LEU A 261 -8.07 11.31 5.39
CA LEU A 261 -8.69 12.52 4.84
C LEU A 261 -9.02 13.56 5.92
N ALA A 262 -9.38 13.13 7.13
CA ALA A 262 -9.60 14.05 8.24
C ALA A 262 -8.32 14.82 8.59
N HIS A 263 -7.18 14.12 8.61
CA HIS A 263 -5.88 14.74 8.82
C HIS A 263 -5.44 15.64 7.67
N ILE A 264 -5.67 15.21 6.41
CA ILE A 264 -5.40 16.05 5.23
C ILE A 264 -6.16 17.37 5.30
N ILE A 265 -7.45 17.33 5.67
CA ILE A 265 -8.30 18.52 5.85
C ILE A 265 -7.76 19.40 6.97
N ALA A 266 -7.51 18.83 8.16
CA ALA A 266 -7.04 19.56 9.33
C ALA A 266 -5.69 20.23 9.11
N ALA A 267 -4.78 19.58 8.39
CA ALA A 267 -3.46 20.09 8.07
C ALA A 267 -3.45 21.07 6.87
N GLY A 268 -4.56 21.21 6.14
CA GLY A 268 -4.58 21.98 4.91
C GLY A 268 -3.67 21.41 3.82
N ALA A 269 -3.43 20.09 3.82
CA ALA A 269 -2.41 19.42 3.02
C ALA A 269 -2.83 19.29 1.54
N ARG A 270 -2.70 20.38 0.77
CA ARG A 270 -3.13 20.47 -0.63
C ARG A 270 -2.48 19.42 -1.54
N GLY A 271 -1.17 19.20 -1.40
CA GLY A 271 -0.46 18.20 -2.21
C GLY A 271 -1.00 16.78 -1.99
N ALA A 272 -1.11 16.36 -0.72
CA ALA A 272 -1.68 15.06 -0.35
C ALA A 272 -3.14 14.91 -0.81
N LEU A 273 -3.95 15.96 -0.73
CA LEU A 273 -5.31 15.94 -1.28
C LEU A 273 -5.32 15.76 -2.80
N GLY A 274 -4.44 16.48 -3.51
CA GLY A 274 -4.31 16.39 -4.96
C GLY A 274 -3.95 14.98 -5.42
N PHE A 275 -3.01 14.34 -4.73
CA PHE A 275 -2.59 12.96 -5.02
C PHE A 275 -3.60 11.88 -4.59
N TYR A 276 -4.47 12.15 -3.60
CA TYR A 276 -5.35 11.13 -3.03
C TYR A 276 -6.16 10.34 -4.09
N PRO A 277 -6.84 10.96 -5.08
CA PRO A 277 -7.53 10.20 -6.14
C PRO A 277 -6.58 9.45 -7.09
N ALA A 278 -5.31 9.85 -7.19
CA ALA A 278 -4.31 9.14 -7.99
C ALA A 278 -3.84 7.85 -7.30
N TRP A 279 -3.84 7.82 -5.97
CA TRP A 279 -3.53 6.63 -5.17
C TRP A 279 -4.68 5.61 -5.12
N LEU A 280 -5.93 6.06 -5.24
CA LEU A 280 -7.08 5.15 -5.24
C LEU A 280 -7.08 4.20 -6.46
N ALA A 281 -7.07 2.90 -6.18
CA ALA A 281 -7.24 1.79 -7.12
C ALA A 281 -8.29 0.79 -6.60
N GLY A 282 -8.62 -0.23 -7.40
CA GLY A 282 -9.49 -1.34 -6.99
C GLY A 282 -10.83 -0.90 -6.37
N PHE A 283 -11.24 -1.61 -5.32
CA PHE A 283 -12.49 -1.37 -4.62
C PHE A 283 -12.59 -0.03 -3.87
N PRO A 284 -11.56 0.49 -3.19
CA PRO A 284 -11.61 1.84 -2.62
C PRO A 284 -12.01 2.89 -3.66
N ARG A 285 -11.46 2.79 -4.88
CA ARG A 285 -11.84 3.66 -5.99
C ARG A 285 -13.31 3.49 -6.39
N LEU A 286 -13.82 2.26 -6.46
CA LEU A 286 -15.21 2.01 -6.84
C LEU A 286 -16.22 2.43 -5.77
N LEU A 287 -15.84 2.29 -4.49
CA LEU A 287 -16.65 2.63 -3.32
C LEU A 287 -16.62 4.14 -3.00
N PHE A 288 -15.72 4.90 -3.60
CA PHE A 288 -15.62 6.33 -3.33
C PHE A 288 -15.77 7.19 -4.60
N PRO A 289 -16.96 7.22 -5.23
CA PRO A 289 -17.19 8.01 -6.44
C PRO A 289 -17.17 9.54 -6.20
N GLU A 290 -17.42 10.00 -4.98
CA GLU A 290 -17.54 11.43 -4.63
C GLU A 290 -16.20 12.16 -4.61
N ILE A 291 -15.09 11.45 -4.43
CA ILE A 291 -13.79 12.09 -4.19
C ILE A 291 -13.23 12.82 -5.40
N ASP A 292 -13.31 12.22 -6.60
CA ASP A 292 -12.84 12.84 -7.83
C ASP A 292 -13.49 14.22 -8.07
N PRO A 293 -14.83 14.35 -8.13
CA PRO A 293 -15.47 15.65 -8.31
C PRO A 293 -15.22 16.60 -7.12
N ALA A 294 -15.09 16.09 -5.89
CA ALA A 294 -14.80 16.92 -4.73
C ALA A 294 -13.41 17.57 -4.81
N VAL A 295 -12.37 16.80 -5.17
CA VAL A 295 -11.01 17.31 -5.36
C VAL A 295 -10.94 18.31 -6.51
N LEU A 296 -11.67 18.08 -7.61
CA LEU A 296 -11.74 19.02 -8.72
C LEU A 296 -12.44 20.34 -8.35
N ALA A 297 -13.53 20.26 -7.59
CA ALA A 297 -14.21 21.45 -7.08
C ALA A 297 -13.33 22.21 -6.07
N PHE A 298 -12.62 21.49 -5.20
CA PHE A 298 -11.63 22.08 -4.29
C PHE A 298 -10.51 22.80 -5.04
N ALA A 299 -9.99 22.22 -6.12
CA ALA A 299 -8.94 22.86 -6.92
C ALA A 299 -9.36 24.23 -7.50
N GLN A 300 -10.67 24.44 -7.72
CA GLN A 300 -11.21 25.71 -8.22
C GLN A 300 -11.54 26.70 -7.10
N GLY A 301 -12.12 26.23 -5.99
CA GLY A 301 -12.68 27.09 -4.94
C GLY A 301 -11.90 27.14 -3.62
N GLY A 302 -10.98 26.20 -3.39
CA GLY A 302 -10.24 26.06 -2.14
C GLY A 302 -11.07 25.69 -0.90
N ASP A 303 -12.33 25.29 -1.08
CA ASP A 303 -13.27 25.01 0.01
C ASP A 303 -13.11 23.58 0.57
N TRP A 304 -12.47 23.46 1.72
CA TRP A 304 -12.30 22.20 2.46
C TRP A 304 -13.61 21.54 2.87
N ALA A 305 -14.72 22.30 3.00
CA ALA A 305 -16.02 21.73 3.33
C ALA A 305 -16.54 20.78 2.23
N VAL A 306 -16.14 21.00 0.97
CA VAL A 306 -16.45 20.08 -0.14
C VAL A 306 -15.80 18.72 0.10
N ILE A 307 -14.54 18.71 0.54
CA ILE A 307 -13.80 17.48 0.84
C ILE A 307 -14.36 16.78 2.07
N GLU A 308 -14.70 17.53 3.12
CA GLU A 308 -15.31 16.97 4.33
C GLU A 308 -16.65 16.28 4.04
N ARG A 309 -17.49 16.87 3.17
CA ARG A 309 -18.73 16.22 2.72
C ARG A 309 -18.46 14.92 1.96
N ALA A 310 -17.47 14.92 1.07
CA ALA A 310 -17.07 13.70 0.34
C ALA A 310 -16.54 12.63 1.31
N ARG A 311 -15.65 12.99 2.25
CA ARG A 311 -15.13 12.10 3.29
C ARG A 311 -16.27 11.40 4.04
N ARG A 312 -17.26 12.17 4.53
CA ARG A 312 -18.41 11.61 5.25
C ARG A 312 -19.24 10.67 4.40
N ALA A 313 -19.50 11.02 3.14
CA ALA A 313 -20.24 10.16 2.20
C ALA A 313 -19.49 8.84 1.92
N GLY A 314 -18.18 8.91 1.65
CA GLY A 314 -17.33 7.73 1.46
C GLY A 314 -17.31 6.83 2.70
N GLY A 315 -17.18 7.43 3.89
CA GLY A 315 -17.19 6.70 5.16
C GLY A 315 -18.55 6.06 5.49
N GLN A 316 -19.66 6.71 5.16
CA GLN A 316 -20.98 6.09 5.28
C GLN A 316 -21.11 4.87 4.36
N ARG A 317 -20.63 4.98 3.11
CA ARG A 317 -20.67 3.86 2.17
C ARG A 317 -19.76 2.70 2.62
N ALA A 318 -18.59 3.01 3.15
CA ALA A 318 -17.66 2.00 3.68
C ALA A 318 -18.26 1.26 4.89
N ARG A 319 -18.92 1.97 5.82
CA ARG A 319 -19.63 1.35 6.94
C ARG A 319 -20.79 0.46 6.46
N GLN A 320 -21.59 0.92 5.50
CA GLN A 320 -22.63 0.09 4.90
C GLN A 320 -22.04 -1.16 4.24
N ALA A 321 -20.91 -1.05 3.55
CA ALA A 321 -20.23 -2.20 2.96
C ALA A 321 -19.75 -3.19 4.04
N LEU A 322 -19.21 -2.69 5.15
CA LEU A 322 -18.76 -3.49 6.30
C LEU A 322 -19.93 -4.24 6.94
N GLU A 323 -21.03 -3.55 7.27
CA GLU A 323 -22.23 -4.17 7.86
C GLU A 323 -22.76 -5.32 7.00
N ARG A 324 -22.77 -5.11 5.67
CA ARG A 324 -23.21 -6.12 4.70
C ARG A 324 -22.20 -7.24 4.51
N LEU A 325 -20.90 -7.02 4.75
CA LEU A 325 -19.93 -8.11 4.79
C LEU A 325 -20.10 -8.96 6.04
N LEU A 326 -20.29 -8.31 7.19
CA LEU A 326 -20.46 -8.99 8.48
C LEU A 326 -21.66 -9.93 8.49
N SER A 327 -22.74 -9.61 7.77
CA SER A 327 -23.89 -10.53 7.68
C SER A 327 -23.56 -11.89 7.05
N PHE A 328 -22.54 -11.97 6.19
CA PHE A 328 -22.09 -13.22 5.58
C PHE A 328 -21.10 -14.01 6.43
N THR A 329 -20.49 -13.39 7.45
CA THR A 329 -19.50 -14.07 8.31
C THR A 329 -20.09 -15.19 9.16
N ARG A 330 -21.42 -15.22 9.33
CA ARG A 330 -22.15 -16.20 10.12
C ARG A 330 -22.81 -17.30 9.27
N GLU A 331 -22.69 -17.23 7.95
CA GLU A 331 -23.31 -18.22 7.06
C GLU A 331 -22.45 -19.49 6.98
N GLU A 332 -23.07 -20.65 7.13
CA GLU A 332 -22.45 -21.96 6.88
C GLU A 332 -22.79 -22.41 5.46
N GLY A 333 -21.79 -22.73 4.63
CA GLY A 333 -22.04 -23.24 3.27
C GLY A 333 -20.81 -23.24 2.35
N PRO A 334 -20.95 -23.76 1.11
CA PRO A 334 -19.85 -23.81 0.15
C PRO A 334 -19.38 -22.40 -0.24
N ALA A 335 -18.07 -22.17 -0.15
CA ALA A 335 -17.46 -20.85 -0.39
C ALA A 335 -17.87 -20.21 -1.73
N GLU A 336 -18.05 -21.01 -2.79
CA GLU A 336 -18.41 -20.49 -4.10
C GLU A 336 -19.83 -19.89 -4.16
N GLN A 337 -20.78 -20.48 -3.44
CA GLN A 337 -22.14 -19.96 -3.37
C GLN A 337 -22.17 -18.66 -2.56
N THR A 338 -21.44 -18.60 -1.45
CA THR A 338 -21.26 -17.39 -0.65
C THR A 338 -20.63 -16.27 -1.49
N ARG A 339 -19.58 -16.56 -2.27
CA ARG A 339 -18.94 -15.60 -3.18
C ARG A 339 -19.91 -15.06 -4.23
N ALA A 340 -20.68 -15.93 -4.88
CA ALA A 340 -21.65 -15.52 -5.90
C ALA A 340 -22.73 -14.60 -5.32
N ARG A 341 -23.27 -14.94 -4.15
CA ARG A 341 -24.25 -14.10 -3.43
C ARG A 341 -23.65 -12.78 -2.99
N LEU A 342 -22.48 -12.78 -2.35
CA LEU A 342 -21.80 -11.57 -1.91
C LEU A 342 -21.48 -10.64 -3.09
N ARG A 343 -21.09 -11.19 -4.25
CA ARG A 343 -20.93 -10.42 -5.48
C ARG A 343 -22.23 -9.73 -5.91
N GLN A 344 -23.33 -10.48 -6.01
CA GLN A 344 -24.61 -9.98 -6.51
C GLN A 344 -25.30 -9.03 -5.52
N GLU A 345 -25.30 -9.41 -4.24
CA GLU A 345 -26.00 -8.69 -3.20
C GLU A 345 -25.15 -7.50 -2.75
N VAL A 346 -23.85 -7.64 -2.48
CA VAL A 346 -23.04 -6.60 -1.83
C VAL A 346 -22.17 -5.82 -2.81
N ILE A 347 -21.26 -6.50 -3.52
CA ILE A 347 -20.20 -5.83 -4.30
C ILE A 347 -20.79 -5.04 -5.47
N GLN A 348 -21.59 -5.69 -6.32
CA GLN A 348 -22.12 -5.05 -7.52
C GLN A 348 -22.98 -3.82 -7.20
N PRO A 349 -23.95 -3.87 -6.25
CA PRO A 349 -24.78 -2.70 -5.97
C PRO A 349 -24.01 -1.50 -5.41
N LEU A 350 -22.95 -1.74 -4.63
CA LEU A 350 -22.14 -0.68 -4.03
C LEU A 350 -21.11 -0.07 -5.00
N THR A 351 -20.70 -0.82 -6.01
CA THR A 351 -19.65 -0.40 -6.98
C THR A 351 -20.21 0.05 -8.33
N ALA A 352 -21.48 -0.25 -8.63
CA ALA A 352 -22.13 0.05 -9.92
C ALA A 352 -22.19 1.56 -10.26
N CYS A 353 -22.24 2.45 -9.26
CA CYS A 353 -22.30 3.90 -9.46
C CYS A 353 -21.13 4.44 -10.30
N ARG A 354 -19.96 3.82 -10.20
CA ARG A 354 -18.75 4.23 -10.95
C ARG A 354 -18.49 3.34 -12.17
N ALA A 355 -19.08 2.13 -12.21
CA ALA A 355 -18.98 1.21 -13.34
C ALA A 355 -19.79 1.70 -14.57
N ARG A 356 -20.84 2.51 -14.36
CA ARG A 356 -21.53 3.21 -15.45
C ARG A 356 -20.66 4.35 -15.97
N ARG A 357 -20.00 4.14 -17.11
CA ARG A 357 -19.43 5.26 -17.89
C ARG A 357 -20.56 6.22 -18.26
N PRO A 358 -20.37 7.56 -18.17
CA PRO A 358 -21.31 8.49 -18.78
C PRO A 358 -21.31 8.24 -20.29
N GLY A 359 -22.46 7.85 -20.86
CA GLY A 359 -22.63 7.63 -22.31
C GLY A 359 -23.17 6.27 -22.76
N GLN A 360 -23.66 5.41 -21.86
CA GLN A 360 -24.50 4.26 -22.24
C GLN A 360 -25.85 4.35 -21.54
N GLY A 361 -26.76 5.08 -22.16
CA GLY A 361 -28.16 5.24 -21.80
C GLY A 361 -28.94 5.66 -23.03
#